data_AF-A0A3D2UX86-F1
#
_entry.id   AF-A0A3D2UX86-F1
#
_cell.length_a   1.000
_cell.length_b   1.000
_cell.length_c   1.000
_cell.angle_alpha   90.00
_cell.angle_beta   90.00
_cell.angle_gamma   90.00
#
_symmetry.space_group_name_H-M   'P 1'
#
loop_
_entity.id
_entity.type
_entity.pdbx_description
1 polymer ?
#
loop_
_entity_poly.entity_id
_entity_poly.type
_entity_poly.pdbx_seq_one_letter_code
_entity_poly.pdbx_strand_id
1 'polypeptide(L)'
;MESDIKELILENNALIPELFGSQDLNLKLIEKKFNIRITTRENQIKLKGNPKDIETVENLFMQLEKLHEANLPVANGDVKFAIRLMADDPKVDLQT
;
A
#
# COMPACT_ATOMS: atom_id res chain seq x y z
N MET A 1 -0.05 11.22 22.15
CA MET A 1 0.18 10.91 20.71
C MET A 1 -0.24 9.47 20.53
N GLU A 2 -1.42 9.25 19.92
CA GLU A 2 -1.93 7.91 19.65
C GLU A 2 -1.28 7.39 18.37
N SER A 3 -0.40 6.41 18.53
CA SER A 3 0.11 5.62 17.41
C SER A 3 -0.66 4.31 17.38
N ASP A 4 -1.41 4.11 16.31
CA ASP A 4 -2.16 2.88 16.06
C ASP A 4 -1.28 1.87 15.31
N ILE A 5 -1.65 0.60 15.37
CA ILE A 5 -0.93 -0.49 14.72
C ILE A 5 -1.97 -1.35 14.01
N LYS A 6 -1.79 -1.54 12.72
CA LYS A 6 -2.68 -2.36 11.90
C LYS A 6 -1.90 -3.41 11.14
N GLU A 7 -2.44 -4.62 11.12
CA GLU A 7 -1.86 -5.77 10.45
C GLU A 7 -2.79 -6.18 9.31
N LEU A 8 -2.21 -6.24 8.12
CA LEU A 8 -2.85 -6.60 6.87
C LEU A 8 -2.21 -7.89 6.37
N ILE A 9 -3.02 -8.78 5.80
CA ILE A 9 -2.55 -10.02 5.19
C ILE A 9 -2.92 -9.91 3.73
N LEU A 10 -1.91 -9.93 2.86
CA LEU A 10 -2.12 -10.01 1.42
C LEU A 10 -2.53 -11.43 1.08
N GLU A 11 -3.71 -11.60 0.47
CA GLU A 11 -4.15 -12.91 0.00
C GLU A 11 -3.40 -13.30 -1.28
N ASN A 12 -3.03 -12.30 -2.09
CA ASN A 12 -2.28 -12.49 -3.33
C ASN A 12 -0.75 -12.35 -3.15
N ASN A 13 -0.06 -13.48 -3.01
CA ASN A 13 1.41 -13.50 -2.92
C ASN A 13 2.11 -13.02 -4.20
N ALA A 14 1.47 -13.15 -5.37
CA ALA A 14 2.03 -12.69 -6.64
C ALA A 14 2.15 -11.16 -6.71
N LEU A 15 1.31 -10.44 -5.95
CA LEU A 15 1.33 -9.00 -5.87
C LEU A 15 2.39 -8.45 -4.92
N ILE A 16 2.81 -9.21 -3.90
CA ILE A 16 3.81 -8.79 -2.92
C ILE A 16 5.03 -8.10 -3.57
N PRO A 17 5.72 -8.72 -4.56
CA PRO A 17 6.87 -8.08 -5.20
C PRO A 17 6.53 -6.85 -6.05
N GLU A 18 5.32 -6.76 -6.62
CA GLU A 18 4.86 -5.59 -7.36
C GLU A 18 4.53 -4.44 -6.39
N LEU A 19 3.85 -4.76 -5.28
CA LEU A 19 3.43 -3.85 -4.24
C LEU A 19 4.62 -3.25 -3.49
N PHE A 20 5.54 -4.10 -3.03
CA PHE A 20 6.74 -3.64 -2.31
C PHE A 20 7.72 -2.96 -3.27
N GLY A 21 7.64 -3.38 -4.53
CA GLY A 21 8.49 -2.96 -5.61
C GLY A 21 9.93 -3.41 -5.45
N SER A 22 10.74 -3.11 -6.47
CA SER A 22 12.16 -3.46 -6.45
C SER A 22 12.86 -2.86 -5.23
N GLN A 23 13.41 -3.70 -4.34
CA GLN A 23 14.14 -3.30 -3.12
C GLN A 23 13.32 -2.47 -2.11
N ASP A 24 12.02 -2.77 -1.96
CA ASP A 24 11.13 -2.10 -1.01
C ASP A 24 11.00 -0.58 -1.26
N LEU A 25 11.26 -0.15 -2.51
CA LEU A 25 11.21 1.26 -2.90
C LEU A 25 9.81 1.84 -2.70
N ASN A 26 8.77 1.06 -2.98
CA ASN A 26 7.39 1.50 -2.83
C ASN A 26 7.03 1.65 -1.34
N LEU A 27 7.42 0.70 -0.50
CA LEU A 27 7.22 0.78 0.95
C LEU A 27 7.88 2.03 1.54
N LYS A 28 9.15 2.27 1.19
CA LYS A 28 9.88 3.47 1.63
C LYS A 28 9.23 4.77 1.15
N LEU A 29 8.62 4.78 -0.03
CA LEU A 29 7.87 5.93 -0.54
C LEU A 29 6.62 6.18 0.31
N ILE A 30 5.85 5.15 0.61
CA ILE A 30 4.65 5.23 1.45
C ILE A 30 5.04 5.69 2.86
N GLU A 31 6.04 5.07 3.48
CA GLU A 31 6.54 5.48 4.81
C GLU A 31 6.92 6.96 4.85
N LYS A 32 7.61 7.46 3.83
CA LYS A 32 7.98 8.89 3.74
C LYS A 32 6.79 9.81 3.48
N LYS A 33 5.84 9.41 2.65
CA LYS A 33 4.68 10.23 2.26
C LYS A 33 3.67 10.36 3.40
N PHE A 34 3.34 9.24 4.05
CA PHE A 34 2.32 9.14 5.09
C PHE A 34 2.90 9.21 6.50
N ASN A 35 4.22 9.37 6.63
CA ASN A 35 4.93 9.44 7.90
C ASN A 35 4.58 8.26 8.84
N ILE A 36 4.39 7.08 8.26
CA ILE A 36 4.14 5.83 8.97
C ILE A 36 5.34 4.91 8.88
N ARG A 37 5.34 3.86 9.70
CA ARG A 37 6.30 2.78 9.65
C ARG A 37 5.62 1.53 9.11
N ILE A 38 6.20 0.94 8.08
CA ILE A 38 5.70 -0.27 7.43
C ILE A 38 6.70 -1.39 7.69
N THR A 39 6.20 -2.55 8.08
CA THR A 39 7.04 -3.74 8.32
C THR A 39 6.37 -4.91 7.62
N THR A 40 7.09 -5.56 6.73
CA THR A 40 6.56 -6.67 5.94
C THR A 40 7.22 -7.97 6.37
N ARG A 41 6.42 -9.04 6.48
CA ARG A 41 6.86 -10.39 6.86
C ARG A 41 6.08 -11.40 6.03
N GLU A 42 6.76 -12.01 5.06
CA GLU A 42 6.15 -12.96 4.12
C GLU A 42 4.98 -12.32 3.38
N ASN A 43 3.74 -12.61 3.77
CA ASN A 43 2.52 -12.02 3.22
C ASN A 43 1.83 -11.00 4.16
N GLN A 44 2.41 -10.76 5.33
CA GLN A 44 1.87 -9.87 6.34
C GLN A 44 2.52 -8.49 6.24
N ILE A 45 1.69 -7.45 6.29
CA ILE A 45 2.11 -6.05 6.31
C ILE A 45 1.63 -5.45 7.62
N LYS A 46 2.55 -4.86 8.36
CA LYS A 46 2.28 -4.18 9.62
C LYS A 46 2.52 -2.69 9.44
N LEU A 47 1.46 -1.91 9.61
CA LEU A 47 1.44 -0.46 9.55
C LEU A 47 1.44 0.08 10.98
N LYS A 48 2.29 1.07 11.26
CA LYS A 48 2.35 1.74 12.56
C LYS A 48 2.52 3.24 12.36
N GLY A 49 1.62 4.03 12.92
CA GLY A 49 1.58 5.47 12.67
C GLY A 49 0.27 6.09 13.16
N ASN A 50 -0.12 7.21 12.59
CA ASN A 50 -1.43 7.79 12.91
C ASN A 50 -2.55 6.94 12.29
N PRO A 51 -3.71 6.82 12.95
CA PRO A 51 -4.84 6.06 12.42
C PRO A 51 -5.31 6.56 11.05
N LYS A 52 -5.29 7.87 10.78
CA LYS A 52 -5.66 8.45 9.47
C LYS A 52 -4.73 7.99 8.34
N ASP A 53 -3.43 7.99 8.61
CA ASP A 53 -2.42 7.59 7.65
C ASP A 53 -2.45 6.08 7.41
N ILE A 54 -2.64 5.29 8.48
CA ILE A 54 -2.83 3.84 8.42
C ILE A 54 -4.05 3.49 7.56
N GLU A 55 -5.19 4.15 7.79
CA GLU A 55 -6.42 3.92 7.03
C GLU A 55 -6.23 4.24 5.53
N THR A 56 -5.50 5.31 5.22
CA THR A 56 -5.17 5.67 3.83
C THR A 56 -4.29 4.61 3.17
N VAL A 57 -3.25 4.15 3.86
CA VAL A 57 -2.33 3.14 3.33
C VAL A 57 -3.00 1.78 3.21
N GLU A 58 -3.86 1.41 4.16
CA GLU A 58 -4.70 0.22 4.04
C GLU A 58 -5.58 0.27 2.79
N ASN A 59 -6.25 1.39 2.56
CA ASN A 59 -7.13 1.55 1.39
C ASN A 59 -6.33 1.43 0.09
N LEU A 60 -5.09 1.92 0.05
CA LEU A 60 -4.16 1.74 -1.06
C LEU A 60 -3.90 0.25 -1.34
N PHE A 61 -3.52 -0.52 -0.33
CA PHE A 61 -3.25 -1.95 -0.48
C PHE A 61 -4.50 -2.70 -0.95
N MET A 62 -5.66 -2.40 -0.37
CA MET A 62 -6.93 -3.04 -0.73
C MET A 62 -7.35 -2.74 -2.17
N GLN A 63 -7.17 -1.50 -2.65
CA GLN A 63 -7.47 -1.15 -4.04
C GLN A 63 -6.50 -1.81 -5.03
N LEU A 64 -5.23 -1.93 -4.68
CA LEU A 64 -4.23 -2.62 -5.50
C LEU A 64 -4.51 -4.12 -5.61
N GLU A 65 -4.95 -4.77 -4.52
CA GLU A 65 -5.42 -6.16 -4.56
C GLU A 65 -6.64 -6.31 -5.48
N LYS A 66 -7.64 -5.44 -5.34
CA LYS A 66 -8.83 -5.45 -6.21
C LYS A 66 -8.52 -5.26 -7.69
N LEU A 67 -7.57 -4.39 -8.02
CA LEU A 67 -7.14 -4.20 -9.41
C LEU A 67 -6.52 -5.48 -9.98
N HIS A 68 -5.72 -6.17 -9.19
CA HIS A 68 -5.12 -7.44 -9.60
C HIS A 68 -6.16 -8.55 -9.74
N GLU A 69 -7.09 -8.67 -8.79
CA GLU A 69 -8.22 -9.60 -8.88
C GLU A 69 -9.08 -9.33 -10.11
N ALA A 70 -9.21 -8.06 -10.53
CA ALA A 70 -9.88 -7.67 -11.76
C ALA A 70 -9.15 -8.09 -13.05
N ASN A 71 -8.10 -8.94 -12.96
CA ASN A 71 -7.26 -9.38 -14.08
C ASN A 71 -6.55 -8.22 -14.80
N LEU A 72 -6.41 -7.07 -14.15
CA LEU A 72 -5.57 -5.99 -14.67
C LEU A 72 -4.13 -6.30 -14.30
N PRO A 73 -3.17 -6.21 -15.24
CA PRO A 73 -1.76 -6.35 -14.93
C PRO A 73 -1.33 -5.16 -14.05
N VAL A 74 -1.30 -5.37 -12.74
CA VAL A 74 -0.82 -4.37 -11.76
C VAL A 74 0.71 -4.40 -11.79
N ALA A 75 1.29 -3.65 -12.72
CA ALA A 75 2.74 -3.54 -12.81
C ALA A 75 3.27 -2.64 -11.68
N ASN A 76 4.55 -2.83 -11.34
CA ASN A 76 5.32 -1.91 -10.49
C ASN A 76 5.10 -0.42 -10.80
N GLY A 77 4.89 -0.07 -12.08
CA GLY A 77 4.59 1.30 -12.52
C GLY A 77 3.25 1.81 -12.00
N ASP A 78 2.20 0.99 -12.09
CA ASP A 78 0.85 1.30 -11.61
C ASP A 78 0.80 1.43 -10.10
N VAL A 79 1.51 0.57 -9.37
CA VAL A 79 1.65 0.69 -7.90
C VAL A 79 2.28 2.03 -7.53
N LYS A 80 3.35 2.43 -8.22
CA LYS A 80 4.02 3.70 -7.98
C LYS A 80 3.13 4.90 -8.27
N PHE A 81 2.34 4.81 -9.34
CA PHE A 81 1.37 5.81 -9.71
C PHE A 81 0.26 5.91 -8.65
N ALA A 82 -0.30 4.77 -8.23
CA ALA A 82 -1.29 4.66 -7.18
C ALA A 82 -0.83 5.25 -5.85
N ILE A 83 0.38 4.92 -5.39
CA ILE A 83 1.00 5.49 -4.19
C ILE A 83 1.08 7.01 -4.33
N ARG A 84 1.56 7.49 -5.47
CA ARG A 84 1.71 8.93 -5.71
C ARG A 84 0.37 9.65 -5.75
N LEU A 85 -0.63 9.04 -6.37
CA LEU A 85 -1.99 9.56 -6.52
C LEU A 85 -2.68 9.61 -5.16
N MET A 86 -2.66 8.53 -4.37
CA MET A 86 -3.23 8.51 -3.02
C MET A 86 -2.48 9.41 -2.04
N ALA A 87 -1.18 9.58 -2.24
CA ALA A 87 -0.38 10.50 -1.44
C ALA A 87 -0.53 11.97 -1.87
N ASP A 88 -1.30 12.25 -2.91
CA ASP A 88 -1.74 13.58 -3.31
C ASP A 88 -3.22 13.77 -2.95
N ASP A 89 -4.06 12.81 -3.32
CA ASP A 89 -5.47 12.70 -2.97
C ASP A 89 -5.80 11.32 -2.36
N PRO A 90 -5.93 11.21 -1.02
CA PRO A 90 -6.15 9.94 -0.33
C PRO A 90 -7.55 9.34 -0.56
N LYS A 91 -8.44 10.04 -1.29
CA LYS A 91 -9.78 9.55 -1.66
C LYS A 91 -9.87 9.11 -3.11
N VAL A 92 -8.78 9.17 -3.86
CA VAL A 92 -8.78 8.75 -5.25
C VAL A 92 -9.06 7.25 -5.36
N ASP A 93 -9.90 6.90 -6.31
CA ASP A 93 -10.21 5.51 -6.64
C ASP A 93 -9.38 5.10 -7.85
N LEU A 94 -8.62 4.02 -7.71
CA LEU A 94 -7.71 3.53 -8.75
C LEU A 94 -8.45 2.73 -9.85
N GLN A 95 -9.75 2.45 -9.72
CA GLN A 95 -10.54 1.73 -10.71
C GLN A 95 -11.23 2.62 -11.75
N THR A 96 -10.99 3.94 -11.76
CA THR A 96 -11.72 4.86 -12.66
C THR A 96 -11.35 4.78 -14.14
#